data_AF-A0A5K7YQ64-F1
#
_entry.id   AF-A0A5K7YQ64-F1
#
_cell.length_a   1.000
_cell.length_b   1.000
_cell.length_c   1.000
_cell.angle_alpha   90.00
_cell.angle_beta   90.00
_cell.angle_gamma   90.00
#
_symmetry.space_group_name_H-M   'P 1'
#
loop_
_entity.id
_entity.type
_entity.pdbx_description
1 polymer ?
#
loop_
_entity_poly.entity_id
_entity_poly.type
_entity_poly.pdbx_seq_one_letter_code
_entity_poly.pdbx_strand_id
1 'polypeptide(L)'
;MKHCNPFLTIATILLLSGISHAGWFSNSPTEVVKGSTLNLNETTTIGQAFDGAFDSPAWQDFTTDKGQAVVEFSGRISEATHQAAVKMLGEYYSAYDLYRFCMANGDYSDFKGDESDMGQLITHFMNTQWWPVGAACTVQFLMNVDGESFQVGAMESTAWRGIPETTILEIIYQ
;
A
#
# COMPACT_ATOMS: atom_id res chain seq x y z
N MET A 1 0.69 -37.32 -4.18
CA MET A 1 1.83 -36.48 -3.77
C MET A 1 1.29 -35.10 -3.48
N LYS A 2 1.32 -34.67 -2.22
CA LYS A 2 0.82 -33.34 -1.79
C LYS A 2 1.89 -32.33 -2.14
N HIS A 3 1.60 -31.40 -3.03
CA HIS A 3 2.49 -30.26 -3.30
C HIS A 3 2.33 -29.26 -2.15
N CYS A 4 3.31 -29.22 -1.24
CA CYS A 4 3.52 -28.08 -0.36
C CYS A 4 4.06 -26.94 -1.22
N ASN A 5 3.37 -25.81 -1.23
CA ASN A 5 3.82 -24.57 -1.86
C ASN A 5 4.81 -23.88 -0.91
N PRO A 6 6.08 -23.64 -1.29
CA PRO A 6 7.03 -22.93 -0.46
C PRO A 6 7.09 -21.46 -0.89
N PHE A 7 6.02 -20.70 -0.64
CA PHE A 7 6.10 -19.24 -0.64
C PHE A 7 5.92 -18.77 0.80
N LEU A 8 6.98 -19.00 1.57
CA LEU A 8 7.21 -18.30 2.82
C LEU A 8 7.63 -16.88 2.42
N THR A 9 6.67 -15.98 2.27
CA THR A 9 6.94 -14.55 2.10
C THR A 9 7.68 -14.09 3.35
N ILE A 10 8.99 -13.89 3.23
CA ILE A 10 9.79 -13.19 4.23
C ILE A 10 9.23 -11.77 4.23
N ALA A 11 8.43 -11.44 5.25
CA ALA A 11 8.06 -10.07 5.54
C ALA A 11 9.36 -9.33 5.91
N THR A 12 9.95 -8.65 4.92
CA THR A 12 11.01 -7.69 5.18
C THR A 12 10.37 -6.53 5.93
N ILE A 13 10.47 -6.54 7.26
CA ILE A 13 10.05 -5.43 8.11
C ILE A 13 10.99 -4.26 7.81
N LEU A 14 10.60 -3.40 6.85
CA LEU A 14 11.20 -2.09 6.69
C LEU A 14 10.66 -1.21 7.82
N LEU A 15 11.54 -0.84 8.75
CA LEU A 15 11.22 0.09 9.84
C LEU A 15 11.03 1.50 9.28
N LEU A 16 9.86 1.74 8.72
CA LEU A 16 9.34 3.08 8.45
C LEU A 16 8.80 3.64 9.77
N SER A 17 9.66 4.35 10.50
CA SER A 17 9.29 5.06 11.72
C SER A 17 8.77 6.46 11.40
N GLY A 18 7.70 6.89 12.06
CA GLY A 18 7.24 8.29 12.02
C GLY A 18 7.82 9.13 13.16
N ILE A 19 7.92 10.44 12.94
CA ILE A 19 8.27 11.44 13.97
C ILE A 19 7.01 12.27 14.28
N SER A 20 6.59 12.32 15.55
CA SER A 20 5.46 13.14 16.00
C SER A 20 5.91 14.55 16.39
N HIS A 21 5.20 15.58 15.93
CA HIS A 21 5.52 17.00 16.23
C HIS A 21 4.60 17.63 17.30
N ALA A 22 3.83 16.85 18.08
CA ALA A 22 2.78 17.36 18.95
C ALA A 22 3.20 17.50 20.43
N GLY A 23 2.95 18.67 21.03
CA GLY A 23 3.14 18.93 22.45
C GLY A 23 2.00 18.43 23.35
N TRP A 24 2.37 17.91 24.53
CA TRP A 24 1.69 17.82 25.84
C TRP A 24 0.20 17.45 26.00
N PHE A 25 -0.57 17.16 24.95
CA PHE A 25 -1.90 16.55 25.08
C PHE A 25 -1.84 15.06 24.72
N SER A 26 -2.55 14.23 25.47
CA SER A 26 -2.74 12.80 25.19
C SER A 26 -3.57 12.65 23.91
N ASN A 27 -2.92 12.72 22.75
CA ASN A 27 -3.55 12.46 21.46
C ASN A 27 -3.92 10.97 21.37
N SER A 28 -5.02 10.64 20.72
CA SER A 28 -5.32 9.23 20.43
C SER A 28 -4.25 8.65 19.50
N PRO A 29 -4.02 7.32 19.51
CA PRO A 29 -3.14 6.66 18.54
C PRO A 29 -3.40 7.12 17.10
N THR A 30 -4.67 7.25 16.70
CA THR A 30 -5.06 7.72 15.38
C THR A 30 -4.56 9.13 15.08
N GLU A 31 -4.68 10.07 16.01
CA GLU A 31 -4.21 11.45 15.80
C GLU A 31 -2.68 11.51 15.72
N VAL A 32 -1.97 10.68 16.51
CA VAL A 32 -0.50 10.56 16.40
C VAL A 32 -0.11 10.06 15.01
N VAL A 33 -0.69 8.97 14.53
CA VAL A 33 -0.39 8.41 13.21
C VAL A 33 -0.76 9.40 12.10
N LYS A 34 -1.99 9.95 12.11
CA LYS A 34 -2.44 10.88 11.07
C LYS A 34 -1.59 12.14 11.00
N GLY A 35 -1.12 12.65 12.14
CA GLY A 35 -0.31 13.87 12.22
C GLY A 35 1.18 13.66 11.93
N SER A 36 1.66 12.42 11.90
CA SER A 36 3.06 12.10 11.60
C SER A 36 3.36 12.04 10.10
N THR A 37 4.64 12.08 9.77
CA THR A 37 5.18 11.86 8.43
C THR A 37 5.95 10.53 8.40
N LEU A 38 6.16 9.96 7.22
CA LEU A 38 7.05 8.81 7.03
C LEU A 38 8.39 9.31 6.50
N ASN A 39 9.48 8.58 6.76
CA ASN A 39 10.81 8.94 6.26
C ASN A 39 10.90 9.06 4.72
N LEU A 40 9.95 8.47 3.97
CA LEU A 40 9.87 8.60 2.52
C LEU A 40 9.33 9.97 2.06
N ASN A 41 8.60 10.69 2.92
CA ASN A 41 8.05 12.01 2.65
C ASN A 41 7.80 12.78 3.96
N GLU A 42 8.72 13.69 4.30
CA GLU A 42 8.70 14.48 5.54
C GLU A 42 7.78 15.71 5.48
N THR A 43 7.19 16.02 4.32
CA THR A 43 6.38 17.24 4.13
C THR A 43 4.88 16.98 4.14
N THR A 44 4.47 15.74 3.83
CA THR A 44 3.07 15.33 3.75
C THR A 44 2.76 14.40 4.92
N THR A 45 1.77 14.76 5.73
CA THR A 45 1.35 13.88 6.83
C THR A 45 0.70 12.61 6.30
N ILE A 46 0.77 11.52 7.05
CA ILE A 46 0.10 10.24 6.74
C ILE A 46 -1.39 10.49 6.53
N GLY A 47 -2.03 11.27 7.40
CA GLY A 47 -3.45 11.62 7.27
C GLY A 47 -3.75 12.29 5.94
N GLN A 48 -2.95 13.28 5.53
CA GLN A 48 -3.14 13.96 4.24
C GLN A 48 -2.96 13.03 3.03
N ALA A 49 -1.90 12.22 3.02
CA ALA A 49 -1.62 11.31 1.92
C ALA A 49 -2.74 10.26 1.77
N PHE A 50 -3.13 9.62 2.87
CA PHE A 50 -4.13 8.57 2.85
C PHE A 50 -5.57 9.11 2.66
N ASP A 51 -5.93 10.23 3.28
CA ASP A 51 -7.26 10.83 3.07
C ASP A 51 -7.42 11.37 1.63
N GLY A 52 -6.30 11.72 0.96
CA GLY A 52 -6.30 12.16 -0.44
C GLY A 52 -6.23 11.04 -1.47
N ALA A 53 -5.58 9.92 -1.14
CA ALA A 53 -5.36 8.82 -2.09
C ALA A 53 -6.56 7.87 -2.23
N PHE A 54 -7.47 7.83 -1.25
CA PHE A 54 -8.52 6.83 -1.21
C PHE A 54 -9.91 7.44 -1.12
N ASP A 55 -10.86 6.82 -1.81
CA ASP A 55 -12.28 7.07 -1.64
C ASP A 55 -12.80 6.39 -0.37
N SER A 56 -13.72 7.06 0.32
CA SER A 56 -14.31 6.60 1.59
C SER A 56 -13.26 6.24 2.66
N PRO A 57 -12.29 7.12 2.96
CA PRO A 57 -11.27 6.83 3.96
C PRO A 57 -11.90 6.70 5.34
N ALA A 58 -11.48 5.69 6.08
CA ALA A 58 -11.92 5.43 7.44
C ALA A 58 -10.73 5.03 8.31
N TRP A 59 -10.68 5.58 9.51
CA TRP A 59 -9.65 5.34 10.51
C TRP A 59 -10.29 4.80 11.78
N GLN A 60 -9.65 3.80 12.37
CA GLN A 60 -10.01 3.28 13.68
C GLN A 60 -8.76 2.88 14.45
N ASP A 61 -8.84 2.91 15.77
CA ASP A 61 -7.81 2.36 16.65
C ASP A 61 -8.39 1.29 17.58
N PHE A 62 -7.57 0.30 17.89
CA PHE A 62 -7.92 -0.76 18.83
C PHE A 62 -6.68 -1.31 19.52
N THR A 63 -6.89 -2.00 20.64
CA THR A 63 -5.83 -2.68 21.39
C THR A 63 -5.97 -4.18 21.20
N THR A 64 -4.89 -4.84 20.79
CA THR A 64 -4.84 -6.30 20.67
C THR A 64 -4.91 -6.98 22.05
N ASP A 65 -5.19 -8.28 22.08
CA ASP A 65 -5.16 -9.09 23.32
C ASP A 65 -3.79 -9.04 24.04
N LYS A 66 -2.72 -8.65 23.34
CA LYS A 66 -1.37 -8.50 23.89
C LYS A 66 -1.07 -7.08 24.40
N GLY A 67 -2.04 -6.17 24.39
CA GLY A 67 -1.86 -4.79 24.84
C GLY A 67 -1.21 -3.85 23.81
N GLN A 68 -0.93 -4.32 22.58
CA GLN A 68 -0.42 -3.46 21.51
C GLN A 68 -1.55 -2.60 20.94
N ALA A 69 -1.38 -1.27 20.93
CA ALA A 69 -2.26 -0.36 20.21
C ALA A 69 -1.98 -0.40 18.70
N VAL A 70 -3.04 -0.46 17.91
CA VAL A 70 -3.02 -0.54 16.45
C VAL A 70 -3.93 0.56 15.91
N VAL A 71 -3.43 1.31 14.92
CA VAL A 71 -4.24 2.21 14.11
C VAL A 71 -4.44 1.53 12.77
N GLU A 72 -5.69 1.42 12.34
CA GLU A 72 -6.06 0.82 11.07
C GLU A 72 -6.72 1.87 10.18
N PHE A 73 -6.17 1.99 8.98
CA PHE A 73 -6.78 2.69 7.87
C PHE A 73 -7.50 1.71 6.96
N SER A 74 -8.67 2.09 6.46
CA SER A 74 -9.34 1.43 5.35
C SER A 74 -9.85 2.44 4.33
N GLY A 75 -9.87 2.05 3.06
CA GLY A 75 -10.35 2.90 1.97
C GLY A 75 -10.45 2.14 0.66
N ARG A 76 -10.80 2.85 -0.40
CA ARG A 76 -10.86 2.32 -1.76
C ARG A 76 -9.95 3.13 -2.69
N ILE A 77 -9.22 2.47 -3.57
CA ILE A 77 -8.31 3.15 -4.50
C ILE A 77 -9.12 4.17 -5.33
N SER A 78 -8.73 5.45 -5.24
CA SER A 78 -9.35 6.51 -6.03
C SER A 78 -8.87 6.47 -7.50
N GLU A 79 -9.60 7.14 -8.39
CA GLU A 79 -9.16 7.33 -9.78
C GLU A 79 -7.81 8.05 -9.84
N ALA A 80 -7.60 9.08 -9.01
CA ALA A 80 -6.36 9.85 -9.00
C ALA A 80 -5.15 8.97 -8.62
N THR A 81 -5.31 8.13 -7.60
CA THR A 81 -4.25 7.22 -7.16
C THR A 81 -4.01 6.09 -8.15
N HIS A 82 -5.05 5.59 -8.82
CA HIS A 82 -4.88 4.68 -9.94
C HIS A 82 -4.01 5.31 -11.05
N GLN A 83 -4.32 6.53 -11.48
CA GLN A 83 -3.53 7.22 -12.50
C GLN A 83 -2.08 7.48 -12.06
N ALA A 84 -1.87 7.84 -10.79
CA ALA A 84 -0.54 7.98 -10.21
C ALA A 84 0.24 6.66 -10.27
N ALA A 85 -0.40 5.54 -9.90
CA ALA A 85 0.18 4.21 -9.99
C ALA A 85 0.56 3.83 -11.43
N VAL A 86 -0.35 4.03 -12.39
CA VAL A 86 -0.10 3.76 -13.83
C VAL A 86 1.12 4.53 -14.32
N LYS A 87 1.20 5.82 -13.97
CA LYS A 87 2.32 6.67 -14.37
C LYS A 87 3.64 6.18 -13.75
N MET A 88 3.69 6.02 -12.42
CA MET A 88 4.92 5.65 -11.72
C MET A 88 5.42 4.26 -12.13
N LEU A 89 4.53 3.27 -12.20
CA LEU A 89 4.90 1.91 -12.54
C LEU A 89 5.29 1.78 -14.02
N GLY A 90 4.67 2.57 -14.91
CA GLY A 90 5.06 2.65 -16.31
C GLY A 90 6.43 3.31 -16.54
N GLU A 91 6.87 4.18 -15.64
CA GLU A 91 8.22 4.77 -15.66
C GLU A 91 9.27 3.84 -15.03
N TYR A 92 8.90 3.08 -13.99
CA TYR A 92 9.84 2.26 -13.22
C TYR A 92 10.09 0.88 -13.82
N TYR A 93 9.04 0.21 -14.30
CA TYR A 93 9.17 -1.13 -14.86
C TYR A 93 9.24 -1.06 -16.37
N SER A 94 10.21 -1.79 -16.94
CA SER A 94 10.16 -2.03 -18.37
C SER A 94 8.89 -2.80 -18.69
N ALA A 95 8.38 -2.57 -19.90
CA ALA A 95 7.23 -3.27 -20.42
C ALA A 95 7.43 -4.81 -20.36
N TYR A 96 8.69 -5.25 -20.49
CA TYR A 96 9.09 -6.65 -20.34
C TYR A 96 9.05 -7.16 -18.90
N ASP A 97 9.41 -6.35 -17.90
CA ASP A 97 9.33 -6.75 -16.48
C ASP A 97 7.89 -6.92 -16.04
N LEU A 98 7.00 -6.01 -16.46
CA LEU A 98 5.56 -6.12 -16.23
C LEU A 98 5.00 -7.39 -16.90
N TYR A 99 5.40 -7.65 -18.16
CA TYR A 99 5.02 -8.89 -18.85
C TYR A 99 5.46 -10.14 -18.09
N ARG A 100 6.73 -10.22 -17.67
CA ARG A 100 7.24 -11.38 -16.91
C ARG A 100 6.51 -11.56 -15.59
N PHE A 101 6.19 -10.47 -14.90
CA PHE A 101 5.41 -10.52 -13.68
C PHE A 101 4.00 -11.08 -13.93
N CYS A 102 3.31 -10.60 -14.98
CA CYS A 102 2.00 -11.10 -15.38
C CYS A 102 2.03 -12.62 -15.65
N MET A 103 3.04 -13.06 -16.40
CA MET A 103 3.22 -14.49 -16.75
C MET A 103 3.51 -15.37 -15.53
N ALA A 104 4.30 -14.87 -14.58
CA ALA A 104 4.66 -15.63 -13.37
C ALA A 104 3.46 -15.82 -12.42
N ASN A 105 2.50 -14.91 -12.42
CA ASN A 105 1.34 -14.97 -11.53
C ASN A 105 0.11 -15.67 -12.14
N GLY A 106 0.21 -16.14 -13.39
CA GLY A 106 -0.84 -16.93 -14.03
C GLY A 106 -2.05 -16.12 -14.52
N ASP A 107 -1.99 -14.80 -14.43
CA ASP A 107 -3.09 -13.89 -14.79
C ASP A 107 -3.14 -13.53 -16.29
N TYR A 108 -2.30 -14.18 -17.11
CA TYR A 108 -2.19 -13.87 -18.53
C TYR A 108 -3.22 -14.58 -19.42
N SER A 109 -3.93 -15.61 -18.92
CA SER A 109 -4.80 -16.46 -19.75
C SER A 109 -5.94 -15.71 -20.46
N ASP A 110 -6.32 -14.54 -19.95
CA ASP A 110 -7.50 -13.81 -20.40
C ASP A 110 -7.16 -12.63 -21.33
N PHE A 111 -5.87 -12.29 -21.50
CA PHE A 111 -5.46 -11.24 -22.43
C PHE A 111 -5.57 -11.71 -23.87
N LYS A 112 -6.45 -11.06 -24.64
CA LYS A 112 -6.69 -11.34 -26.07
C LYS A 112 -6.01 -10.33 -27.01
N GLY A 113 -5.20 -9.42 -26.48
CA GLY A 113 -4.51 -8.41 -27.27
C GLY A 113 -3.31 -8.98 -28.02
N ASP A 114 -2.85 -8.23 -29.03
CA ASP A 114 -1.60 -8.53 -29.71
C ASP A 114 -0.44 -8.31 -28.73
N GLU A 115 0.42 -9.31 -28.54
CA GLU A 115 1.64 -9.24 -27.73
C GLU A 115 2.59 -8.11 -28.17
N SER A 116 2.46 -7.64 -29.42
CA SER A 116 3.20 -6.49 -29.91
C SER A 116 2.74 -5.15 -29.33
N ASP A 117 1.53 -5.08 -28.73
CA ASP A 117 0.98 -3.90 -28.07
C ASP A 117 1.05 -4.01 -26.54
N MET A 118 2.28 -3.95 -26.05
CA MET A 118 2.59 -3.99 -24.62
C MET A 118 1.91 -2.87 -23.82
N GLY A 119 1.58 -1.74 -24.46
CA GLY A 119 0.85 -0.65 -23.80
C GLY A 119 -0.58 -1.04 -23.40
N GLN A 120 -1.27 -1.79 -24.26
CA GLN A 120 -2.59 -2.34 -23.93
C GLN A 120 -2.52 -3.38 -22.82
N LEU A 121 -1.48 -4.22 -22.79
CA LEU A 121 -1.28 -5.20 -21.73
C LEU A 121 -1.09 -4.53 -20.36
N ILE A 122 -0.20 -3.52 -20.30
CA ILE A 122 0.04 -2.76 -19.06
C ILE A 122 -1.26 -2.11 -18.58
N THR A 123 -1.97 -1.43 -19.48
CA THR A 123 -3.25 -0.79 -19.16
C THR A 123 -4.28 -1.80 -18.64
N HIS A 124 -4.41 -2.94 -19.30
CA HIS A 124 -5.33 -4.00 -18.86
C HIS A 124 -4.97 -4.51 -17.46
N PHE A 125 -3.68 -4.75 -17.22
CA PHE A 125 -3.21 -5.28 -15.95
C PHE A 125 -3.42 -4.29 -14.79
N MET A 126 -3.12 -3.01 -15.01
CA MET A 126 -3.39 -1.95 -14.04
C MET A 126 -4.91 -1.82 -13.75
N ASN A 127 -5.75 -1.97 -14.76
CA ASN A 127 -7.19 -1.84 -14.59
C ASN A 127 -7.87 -3.05 -13.93
N THR A 128 -7.22 -4.22 -13.91
CA THR A 128 -7.86 -5.46 -13.46
C THR A 128 -7.20 -6.08 -12.24
N GLN A 129 -5.89 -5.91 -12.08
CA GLN A 129 -5.09 -6.58 -11.05
C GLN A 129 -4.36 -5.59 -10.15
N TRP A 130 -3.71 -4.57 -10.74
CA TRP A 130 -2.79 -3.69 -10.03
C TRP A 130 -3.32 -2.27 -9.91
N TRP A 131 -3.72 -1.89 -8.70
CA TRP A 131 -4.41 -0.62 -8.44
C TRP A 131 -5.77 -0.43 -9.15
N PRO A 132 -6.65 -1.44 -9.29
CA PRO A 132 -7.96 -1.19 -9.88
C PRO A 132 -8.76 -0.19 -9.03
N VAL A 133 -9.40 0.77 -9.71
CA VAL A 133 -10.24 1.79 -9.06
C VAL A 133 -11.34 1.11 -8.25
N GLY A 134 -11.55 1.59 -7.03
CA GLY A 134 -12.53 1.04 -6.10
C GLY A 134 -12.08 -0.19 -5.31
N ALA A 135 -10.89 -0.75 -5.60
CA ALA A 135 -10.34 -1.87 -4.84
C ALA A 135 -10.16 -1.49 -3.36
N ALA A 136 -10.61 -2.37 -2.48
CA ALA A 136 -10.49 -2.16 -1.03
C ALA A 136 -9.04 -2.36 -0.58
N CYS A 137 -8.62 -1.49 0.34
CA CYS A 137 -7.30 -1.51 0.92
C CYS A 137 -7.37 -1.32 2.44
N THR A 138 -6.46 -1.95 3.15
CA THR A 138 -6.28 -1.80 4.59
C THR A 138 -4.80 -1.63 4.92
N VAL A 139 -4.49 -0.69 5.81
CA VAL A 139 -3.12 -0.48 6.31
C VAL A 139 -3.16 -0.37 7.83
N GLN A 140 -2.31 -1.13 8.49
CA GLN A 140 -2.16 -1.11 9.94
C GLN A 140 -0.84 -0.43 10.34
N PHE A 141 -0.91 0.43 11.34
CA PHE A 141 0.21 1.06 12.00
C PHE A 141 0.27 0.55 13.44
N LEU A 142 1.41 0.00 13.83
CA LEU A 142 1.63 -0.58 15.15
C LEU A 142 2.30 0.46 16.04
N MET A 143 1.60 0.92 17.07
CA MET A 143 2.14 1.90 18.02
C MET A 143 3.19 1.24 18.92
N ASN A 144 4.30 1.91 19.14
CA ASN A 144 5.29 1.49 20.12
C ASN A 144 4.81 1.79 21.55
N VAL A 145 5.51 1.23 22.54
CA VAL A 145 5.17 1.36 23.97
C VAL A 145 5.27 2.82 24.46
N ASP A 146 6.04 3.65 23.76
CA ASP A 146 6.15 5.09 24.06
C ASP A 146 4.87 5.88 23.73
N GLY A 147 3.98 5.34 22.89
CA GLY A 147 2.78 6.03 22.41
C GLY A 147 3.05 7.19 21.44
N GLU A 148 4.31 7.44 21.08
CA GLU A 148 4.75 8.57 20.25
C GLU A 148 5.30 8.09 18.91
N SER A 149 5.83 6.87 18.85
CA SER A 149 6.35 6.28 17.63
C SER A 149 5.53 5.05 17.20
N PHE A 150 5.60 4.73 15.91
CA PHE A 150 4.93 3.59 15.31
C PHE A 150 5.73 3.07 14.13
N GLN A 151 5.32 1.91 13.63
CA GLN A 151 5.80 1.34 12.37
C GLN A 151 4.61 0.90 11.51
N VAL A 152 4.80 0.82 10.20
CA VAL A 152 3.86 0.13 9.32
C VAL A 152 3.89 -1.36 9.68
N GLY A 153 2.71 -1.93 9.96
CA GLY A 153 2.54 -3.31 10.40
C GLY A 153 2.14 -4.25 9.28
N ALA A 154 0.99 -3.97 8.67
CA ALA A 154 0.45 -4.77 7.58
C ALA A 154 -0.16 -3.86 6.51
N MET A 155 -0.01 -4.26 5.25
CA MET A 155 -0.66 -3.61 4.10
C MET A 155 -1.40 -4.70 3.31
N GLU A 156 -2.72 -4.60 3.26
CA GLU A 156 -3.56 -5.63 2.66
C GLU A 156 -4.41 -5.03 1.53
N SER A 157 -4.18 -5.55 0.32
CA SER A 157 -5.09 -5.42 -0.81
C SER A 157 -4.75 -6.47 -1.85
N THR A 158 -5.76 -6.98 -2.57
CA THR A 158 -5.50 -7.77 -3.78
C THR A 158 -4.81 -6.92 -4.85
N ALA A 159 -5.04 -5.61 -4.84
CA ALA A 159 -4.46 -4.62 -5.76
C ALA A 159 -2.95 -4.46 -5.62
N TRP A 160 -2.37 -4.93 -4.51
CA TRP A 160 -0.98 -4.73 -4.12
C TRP A 160 -0.14 -5.99 -4.18
N ARG A 161 -0.70 -7.09 -4.69
CA ARG A 161 -0.03 -8.39 -4.70
C ARG A 161 1.27 -8.32 -5.49
N GLY A 162 2.38 -8.61 -4.79
CA GLY A 162 3.72 -8.66 -5.36
C GLY A 162 4.35 -7.29 -5.61
N ILE A 163 3.73 -6.20 -5.15
CA ILE A 163 4.30 -4.86 -5.15
C ILE A 163 5.03 -4.64 -3.81
N PRO A 164 6.29 -4.16 -3.79
CA PRO A 164 6.98 -3.83 -2.55
C PRO A 164 6.22 -2.75 -1.76
N GLU A 165 6.19 -2.87 -0.43
CA GLU A 165 5.52 -1.90 0.46
C GLU A 165 6.00 -0.46 0.24
N THR A 166 7.29 -0.26 0.01
CA THR A 166 7.86 1.06 -0.28
C THR A 166 7.27 1.67 -1.54
N THR A 167 7.13 0.89 -2.61
CA THR A 167 6.53 1.34 -3.87
C THR A 167 5.05 1.65 -3.67
N ILE A 168 4.34 0.89 -2.85
CA ILE A 168 2.93 1.17 -2.53
C ILE A 168 2.81 2.54 -1.84
N LEU A 169 3.65 2.78 -0.83
CA LEU A 169 3.64 4.04 -0.11
C LEU A 169 4.09 5.21 -0.98
N GLU A 170 5.10 5.05 -1.83
CA GLU A 170 5.53 6.07 -2.78
C GLU A 170 4.40 6.52 -3.73
N ILE A 171 3.52 5.59 -4.13
CA ILE A 171 2.34 5.88 -4.94
C ILE A 171 1.26 6.62 -4.13
N ILE A 172 1.01 6.21 -2.88
CA ILE A 172 0.02 6.85 -1.99
C ILE A 172 0.41 8.32 -1.70
N TYR A 173 1.70 8.64 -1.72
CA TYR A 173 2.25 9.95 -1.39
C TYR A 173 2.45 10.90 -2.59
N GLN A 174 1.94 10.56 -3.78
CA GLN A 174 1.94 11.46 -4.94
C GLN A 174 0.86 12.55 -4.84
#